data_AF-A0A9P7EUZ9-F1
#
_entry.id   AF-A0A9P7EUZ9-F1
#
_cell.length_a   1.000
_cell.length_b   1.000
_cell.length_c   1.000
_cell.angle_alpha   90.00
_cell.angle_beta   90.00
_cell.angle_gamma   90.00
#
_symmetry.space_group_name_H-M   'P 1'
#
loop_
_entity.id
_entity.type
_entity.pdbx_description
1 polymer ?
#
loop_
_entity_poly.entity_id
_entity_poly.type
_entity_poly.pdbx_seq_one_letter_code
_entity_poly.pdbx_strand_id
1 'polypeptide(L)' 'PIHQCNTARQSFVTHDSNNWRMDTTLIAYLQSHSACITGLAVSPDRAFFVSCSDDMSVKV' A
#
# COMPACT_ATOMS: atom_id res chain seq x y z
N PRO A 1 46.70 -14.26 28.14
CA PRO A 1 45.45 -14.90 27.69
C PRO A 1 44.32 -13.86 27.60
N ILE A 2 44.04 -13.39 26.38
CA ILE A 2 43.15 -12.25 26.12
C ILE A 2 41.83 -12.81 25.59
N HIS A 3 40.75 -12.60 26.34
CA HIS A 3 39.43 -13.12 25.99
C HIS A 3 38.79 -12.24 24.91
N GLN A 4 38.44 -12.88 23.80
CA GLN A 4 37.91 -12.31 22.57
C GLN A 4 36.46 -11.81 22.76
N CYS A 5 36.16 -10.57 22.35
CA CYS A 5 34.80 -10.16 21.98
C CYS A 5 34.83 -9.46 20.61
N ASN A 6 35.04 -10.23 19.55
CA ASN A 6 34.77 -9.75 18.20
C ASN A 6 33.33 -10.14 17.84
N THR A 7 32.37 -9.44 18.43
CA THR A 7 30.98 -9.48 17.96
C THR A 7 30.98 -8.73 16.64
N ALA A 8 31.16 -9.48 15.54
CA ALA A 8 30.91 -8.99 14.21
C ALA A 8 29.53 -8.32 14.24
N ARG A 9 29.50 -7.00 14.09
CA ARG A 9 28.27 -6.26 13.84
C ARG A 9 27.66 -6.94 12.64
N GLN A 10 26.55 -7.63 12.84
CA GLN A 10 25.73 -8.13 11.75
C GLN A 10 25.43 -6.91 10.90
N SER A 11 26.07 -6.84 9.73
CA SER A 11 25.78 -5.86 8.70
C SER A 11 24.27 -5.95 8.49
N PHE A 12 23.55 -4.91 8.90
CA PHE A 12 22.13 -4.77 8.65
C PHE A 12 21.94 -5.08 7.17
N VAL A 13 21.20 -6.15 6.91
CA VAL A 13 20.95 -6.64 5.57
C VAL A 13 20.37 -5.45 4.80
N THR A 14 21.05 -5.05 3.72
CA THR A 14 20.59 -3.98 2.83
C THR A 14 19.15 -4.32 2.48
N HIS A 15 18.23 -3.45 2.90
CA HIS A 15 16.80 -3.63 2.65
C HIS A 15 16.66 -3.90 1.16
N ASP A 16 16.31 -5.14 0.80
CA ASP A 16 16.05 -5.52 -0.58
C ASP A 16 14.97 -4.54 -1.04
N SER A 17 15.41 -3.60 -1.88
CA SER A 17 14.55 -2.60 -2.46
C SER A 17 13.74 -3.36 -3.49
N ASN A 18 12.76 -4.12 -2.99
CA ASN A 18 11.81 -4.85 -3.80
C ASN A 18 11.32 -3.85 -4.83
N ASN A 19 11.55 -4.16 -6.10
CA ASN A 19 11.25 -3.27 -7.20
C ASN A 19 9.73 -3.31 -7.40
N TRP A 20 8.99 -2.60 -6.55
CA TRP A 20 7.54 -2.44 -6.66
C TRP A 20 7.27 -1.64 -7.94
N ARG A 21 7.24 -2.35 -9.07
CA ARG A 21 6.85 -1.79 -10.36
C ARG A 21 5.35 -1.55 -10.32
N MET A 22 4.98 -0.31 -10.03
CA MET A 22 3.60 0.15 -10.16
C MET A 22 3.37 0.50 -11.63
N ASP A 23 2.99 -0.49 -12.43
CA ASP A 23 2.52 -0.23 -13.79
C ASP A 23 1.15 0.47 -13.72
N THR A 24 1.17 1.81 -13.72
CA THR A 24 -0.04 2.64 -13.62
C THR A 24 -0.75 2.73 -14.96
N THR A 25 -1.45 1.67 -15.33
CA THR A 25 -2.37 1.68 -16.47
C THR A 25 -3.75 2.12 -15.99
N LEU A 26 -4.41 3.01 -16.73
CA LEU A 26 -5.79 3.38 -16.43
C LEU A 26 -6.72 2.20 -16.76
N ILE A 27 -7.25 1.55 -15.73
CA ILE A 27 -8.11 0.36 -15.89
C ILE A 27 -9.57 0.78 -16.10
N ALA A 28 -10.04 1.82 -15.41
CA ALA A 28 -11.43 2.25 -15.47
C ALA A 28 -11.63 3.71 -15.03
N TYR A 29 -12.71 4.33 -15.52
CA TYR A 29 -13.25 5.59 -15.01
C TYR A 29 -14.47 5.29 -14.13
N LEU A 30 -14.38 5.59 -12.83
CA LEU A 30 -15.47 5.36 -11.89
C LEU A 30 -16.27 6.65 -11.64
N GLN A 31 -17.33 6.88 -12.42
CA GLN A 31 -18.25 8.01 -12.22
C GLN A 31 -19.32 7.70 -11.16
N SER A 32 -18.88 7.25 -9.99
CA SER A 32 -19.80 6.88 -8.91
C SER A 32 -20.18 8.09 -8.05
N HIS A 33 -19.30 9.08 -7.89
CA HIS A 33 -19.49 10.20 -6.97
C HIS A 33 -19.61 11.54 -7.71
N SER A 34 -20.44 12.43 -7.15
CA SER A 34 -20.62 13.79 -7.67
C SER A 34 -19.64 14.78 -7.05
N ALA A 35 -19.05 14.43 -5.90
CA ALA A 35 -18.06 15.22 -5.19
C ALA A 35 -16.70 14.49 -5.13
N CYS A 36 -15.73 15.10 -4.45
CA CYS A 36 -14.41 14.51 -4.29
C CYS A 36 -14.47 13.24 -3.44
N ILE A 37 -13.75 12.21 -3.89
CA ILE A 37 -13.58 10.97 -3.13
C ILE A 37 -12.57 11.24 -2.02
N THR A 38 -12.97 10.98 -0.77
CA THR A 38 -12.15 11.22 0.43
C THR A 38 -11.47 9.95 0.93
N GLY A 39 -11.93 8.77 0.50
CA GLY A 39 -11.33 7.51 0.90
C GLY A 39 -11.74 6.31 0.03
N LEU A 40 -10.87 5.30 0.08
CA LEU A 40 -11.02 4.02 -0.62
C LEU A 40 -10.58 2.88 0.31
N ALA A 41 -11.38 1.83 0.41
CA ALA A 41 -11.06 0.63 1.17
C ALA A 41 -11.27 -0.62 0.30
N VAL A 42 -10.28 -1.51 0.26
CA VAL A 42 -10.36 -2.75 -0.55
C VAL A 42 -10.67 -3.92 0.37
N SER A 43 -11.58 -4.79 -0.05
CA SER A 43 -11.88 -5.99 0.72
C SER A 43 -10.68 -6.95 0.73
N PRO A 44 -10.40 -7.65 1.85
CA PRO A 44 -9.26 -8.58 1.91
C PRO A 44 -9.36 -9.75 0.93
N ASP A 45 -10.58 -10.14 0.59
CA ASP A 45 -10.91 -11.18 -0.39
C ASP A 45 -10.82 -10.69 -1.85
N ARG A 46 -10.55 -9.39 -2.06
CA ARG A 46 -10.44 -8.72 -3.38
C ARG A 46 -11.70 -8.83 -4.23
N ALA A 47 -12.84 -9.13 -3.62
CA ALA A 47 -14.11 -9.22 -4.31
C ALA A 47 -14.71 -7.85 -4.62
N PHE A 48 -14.47 -6.84 -3.76
CA PHE A 48 -15.00 -5.50 -3.94
C PHE A 48 -14.12 -4.44 -3.28
N PHE A 49 -14.41 -3.18 -3.59
CA PHE A 49 -13.81 -2.04 -2.92
C PHE A 49 -14.90 -1.02 -2.62
N VAL A 50 -14.70 -0.22 -1.59
CA VAL A 50 -15.66 0.79 -1.15
C VAL A 50 -15.06 2.16 -1.36
N SER A 51 -15.81 3.06 -1.99
CA SER A 51 -15.46 4.47 -2.13
C SER A 51 -16.37 5.34 -1.27
N CYS A 52 -15.78 6.32 -0.58
CA CYS A 52 -16.52 7.34 0.15
C CYS A 52 -16.21 8.73 -0.40
N SER A 53 -17.23 9.59 -0.40
CA SER A 53 -17.19 10.92 -0.99
C SER A 53 -17.84 11.95 -0.08
N ASP A 54 -17.51 13.21 -0.31
CA ASP A 54 -18.09 14.36 0.41
C ASP A 54 -19.56 14.63 0.02
N ASP A 55 -20.08 13.94 -0.99
CA ASP A 55 -21.52 13.93 -1.33
C ASP A 55 -22.38 13.12 -0.35
N MET A 56 -21.82 12.79 0.82
CA MET A 56 -22.40 11.96 1.88
C MET A 56 -22.80 10.55 1.42
N SER A 57 -22.27 10.08 0.29
CA SER A 57 -22.54 8.74 -0.22
C SER A 57 -21.33 7.81 -0.09
N VAL A 58 -21.63 6.54 0.15
CA VAL A 58 -20.67 5.44 0.16
C VAL A 58 -21.13 4.43 -0.88
N LYS A 59 -20.23 4.02 -1.78
CA LYS A 59 -20.52 3.09 -2.88
C LYS A 59 -19.54 1.91 -2.87
N VAL A 60 -20.00 0.76 -3.36
CA VAL A 60 -19.27 -0.51 -3.45
C VAL A 60 -19.22 -0.95 -4.91
#